data_AF-A0A9W5UVL1-F1
#
_entry.id   AF-A0A9W5UVL1-F1
#
_cell.length_a   1.000
_cell.length_b   1.000
_cell.length_c   1.000
_cell.angle_alpha   90.00
_cell.angle_beta   90.00
_cell.angle_gamma   90.00
#
_symmetry.space_group_name_H-M   'P 1'
#
loop_
_entity.id
_entity.type
_entity.pdbx_description
1 polymer ?
#
loop_
_entity_poly.entity_id
_entity_poly.type
_entity_poly.pdbx_seq_one_letter_code
_entity_poly.pdbx_strand_id
1 'polypeptide(L)'
;MLRIDVVAAGLLLALTGCTGGPRTPTSTEKAPGISPGQAPEPAPAPAVGSGRVLDGDGYRTLVAGATYDFLAAMHGRVAVGDGGCLTLRDEAGAAVVVWPPGTTLLPNGRVGVRVPDVGEIVVGDRVDGGGGFFEAPLTEAGLPEHLPPIPAACASVGAALAVLERVSRYSDS
;
A
#
# COMPACT_ATOMS: atom_id res chain seq x y z
N MET A 1 18.18 39.48 -7.39
CA MET A 1 19.58 39.02 -7.29
C MET A 1 19.96 38.97 -5.82
N LEU A 2 20.07 37.78 -5.23
CA LEU A 2 20.58 37.59 -3.87
C LEU A 2 21.52 36.37 -3.89
N ARG A 3 22.75 36.58 -3.39
CA ARG A 3 23.88 35.64 -3.34
C ARG A 3 23.77 34.75 -2.10
N ILE A 4 23.90 33.42 -2.27
CA ILE A 4 24.98 32.53 -1.80
C ILE A 4 25.14 32.49 -0.28
N ASP A 5 24.94 31.30 0.32
CA ASP A 5 25.98 30.67 1.15
C ASP A 5 25.86 29.14 1.13
N VAL A 6 26.99 28.53 0.79
CA VAL A 6 27.25 27.08 0.77
C VAL A 6 27.73 26.69 2.16
N VAL A 7 27.16 25.64 2.75
CA VAL A 7 27.77 24.97 3.90
C VAL A 7 27.87 23.48 3.59
N ALA A 8 29.12 23.05 3.38
CA ALA A 8 29.55 21.67 3.32
C ALA A 8 30.13 21.27 4.68
N ALA A 9 29.70 20.12 5.21
CA ALA A 9 30.39 19.28 6.19
C ALA A 9 29.57 17.97 6.27
N GLY A 10 30.05 16.76 5.98
CA GLY A 10 31.40 16.23 6.07
C GLY A 10 31.61 15.56 7.43
N LEU A 11 31.22 14.29 7.60
CA LEU A 11 31.84 13.41 8.59
C LEU A 11 31.65 11.91 8.29
N LEU A 12 32.78 11.23 8.06
CA LEU A 12 33.01 9.79 7.98
C LEU A 12 33.50 9.29 9.35
N LEU A 13 33.00 8.14 9.83
CA LEU A 13 33.61 7.27 10.87
C LEU A 13 33.11 5.83 10.60
N ALA A 14 33.89 4.90 10.05
CA ALA A 14 35.02 4.12 10.60
C ALA A 14 34.58 2.74 11.18
N LEU A 15 35.11 1.68 10.56
CA LEU A 15 34.98 0.24 10.88
C LEU A 15 35.86 -0.14 12.09
N THR A 16 35.36 -1.02 12.97
CA THR A 16 36.20 -1.90 13.81
C THR A 16 35.51 -3.23 14.06
N GLY A 17 36.15 -4.33 13.65
CA GLY A 17 35.75 -5.70 13.95
C GLY A 17 36.28 -6.19 15.30
N CYS A 18 35.73 -7.31 15.77
CA CYS A 18 36.30 -8.12 16.85
C CYS A 18 36.26 -9.60 16.45
N THR A 19 37.46 -10.20 16.38
CA THR A 19 37.72 -11.63 16.25
C THR A 19 38.01 -12.24 17.62
N GLY A 20 37.53 -13.45 17.90
CA GLY A 20 38.30 -14.43 18.70
C GLY A 20 37.67 -15.00 19.98
N GLY A 21 37.13 -16.23 19.87
CA GLY A 21 37.68 -17.41 20.55
C GLY A 21 37.24 -17.76 22.00
N PRO A 22 37.29 -19.05 22.39
CA PRO A 22 36.26 -19.72 23.21
C PRO A 22 36.68 -19.97 24.66
N ARG A 23 35.70 -20.26 25.54
CA ARG A 23 35.86 -21.03 26.80
C ARG A 23 34.50 -21.50 27.34
N THR A 24 34.36 -22.81 27.54
CA THR A 24 33.42 -23.47 28.47
C THR A 24 34.30 -24.12 29.54
N PRO A 25 33.91 -24.22 30.84
CA PRO A 25 32.86 -25.15 31.25
C PRO A 25 31.96 -24.74 32.45
N THR A 26 30.76 -25.31 32.43
CA THR A 26 29.89 -25.85 33.51
C THR A 26 29.74 -25.10 34.84
N SER A 27 28.51 -24.63 35.14
CA SER A 27 27.85 -24.97 36.41
C SER A 27 26.33 -24.78 36.32
N THR A 28 25.64 -25.84 36.73
CA THR A 28 24.21 -26.06 36.99
C THR A 28 23.43 -24.86 37.55
N GLU A 29 22.34 -24.47 36.88
CA GLU A 29 21.19 -23.84 37.54
C GLU A 29 19.86 -24.25 36.87
N LYS A 30 19.21 -25.21 37.52
CA LYS A 30 17.75 -25.32 37.76
C LYS A 30 16.80 -24.95 36.62
N ALA A 31 16.23 -25.97 35.98
CA ALA A 31 15.02 -25.86 35.17
C ALA A 31 13.80 -25.46 36.03
N PRO A 32 12.88 -24.66 35.45
CA PRO A 32 11.48 -25.05 35.46
C PRO A 32 10.88 -25.01 34.04
N GLY A 33 10.42 -26.18 33.59
CA GLY A 33 9.31 -26.34 32.63
C GLY A 33 9.46 -25.76 31.23
N ILE A 34 10.15 -26.47 30.33
CA ILE A 34 9.83 -26.35 28.89
C ILE A 34 8.55 -27.14 28.68
N SER A 35 7.44 -26.43 28.49
CA SER A 35 6.22 -27.03 27.94
C SER A 35 6.54 -27.43 26.48
N PRO A 36 6.48 -28.72 26.11
CA PRO A 36 6.81 -29.13 24.75
C PRO A 36 5.61 -28.85 23.85
N GLY A 37 5.80 -27.98 22.85
CA GLY A 37 4.95 -27.96 21.67
C GLY A 37 3.91 -26.84 21.62
N GLN A 38 4.37 -25.59 21.51
CA GLN A 38 3.61 -24.63 20.71
C GLN A 38 4.51 -24.25 19.54
N ALA A 39 4.33 -24.98 18.43
CA ALA A 39 4.75 -24.48 17.13
C ALA A 39 4.17 -23.06 16.97
N PRO A 40 4.89 -22.11 16.34
CA PRO A 40 4.30 -20.82 16.00
C PRO A 40 2.99 -21.11 15.28
N GLU A 41 1.88 -20.68 15.88
CA GLU A 41 0.58 -20.77 15.24
C GLU A 41 0.72 -20.07 13.88
N PRO A 42 0.39 -20.73 12.75
CA PRO A 42 0.47 -20.09 11.46
C PRO A 42 -0.35 -18.82 11.52
N ALA A 43 0.25 -17.68 11.15
CA ALA A 43 -0.50 -16.44 11.03
C ALA A 43 -1.77 -16.74 10.20
N PRO A 44 -2.95 -16.26 10.63
CA PRO A 44 -4.20 -16.57 9.94
C PRO A 44 -4.05 -16.20 8.47
N ALA A 45 -4.37 -17.14 7.60
CA ALA A 45 -4.44 -16.87 6.17
C ALA A 45 -5.38 -15.67 5.96
N PRO A 46 -5.08 -14.75 5.03
CA PRO A 46 -5.96 -13.61 4.78
C PRO A 46 -7.36 -14.14 4.44
N ALA A 47 -8.37 -13.62 5.13
CA ALA A 47 -9.75 -14.01 4.91
C ALA A 47 -10.10 -13.80 3.43
N VAL A 48 -10.61 -14.83 2.76
CA VAL A 48 -11.12 -14.71 1.40
C VAL A 48 -12.25 -13.67 1.43
N GLY A 49 -12.07 -12.57 0.71
CA GLY A 49 -13.05 -11.48 0.67
C GLY A 49 -12.72 -10.27 1.54
N SER A 50 -11.61 -10.21 2.27
CA SER A 50 -11.17 -8.95 2.89
C SER A 50 -10.38 -8.08 1.90
N GLY A 51 -10.57 -6.77 1.99
CA GLY A 51 -9.73 -5.82 1.26
C GLY A 51 -8.29 -5.90 1.75
N ARG A 52 -7.34 -5.63 0.84
CA ARG A 52 -5.90 -5.76 1.12
C ARG A 52 -5.09 -4.59 0.58
N VAL A 53 -3.96 -4.36 1.25
CA VAL A 53 -2.86 -3.54 0.74
C VAL A 53 -1.89 -4.45 -0.01
N LEU A 54 -1.44 -4.02 -1.17
CA LEU A 54 -0.39 -4.68 -1.94
C LEU A 54 0.83 -3.76 -2.01
N ASP A 55 1.98 -4.25 -1.56
CA ASP A 55 3.25 -3.52 -1.59
C ASP A 55 4.08 -3.92 -2.81
N GLY A 56 4.37 -2.94 -3.67
CA GLY A 56 5.30 -3.04 -4.78
C GLY A 56 6.64 -2.38 -4.45
N ASP A 57 7.55 -2.36 -5.42
CA ASP A 57 8.85 -1.71 -5.25
C ASP A 57 8.70 -0.18 -5.28
N GLY A 58 8.74 0.44 -4.10
CA GLY A 58 8.61 1.90 -3.95
C GLY A 58 7.18 2.46 -4.05
N TYR A 59 6.16 1.60 -4.16
CA TYR A 59 4.75 2.01 -4.16
C TYR A 59 3.87 0.96 -3.50
N ARG A 60 2.64 1.33 -3.20
CA ARG A 60 1.61 0.40 -2.76
C ARG A 60 0.27 0.73 -3.38
N THR A 61 -0.62 -0.24 -3.35
CA THR A 61 -1.96 -0.08 -3.87
C THR A 61 -2.98 -0.77 -2.97
N LEU A 62 -4.22 -0.29 -3.03
CA LEU A 62 -5.32 -0.80 -2.24
C LEU A 62 -6.26 -1.60 -3.14
N VAL A 63 -6.75 -2.75 -2.67
CA VAL A 63 -7.65 -3.63 -3.43
C VAL A 63 -8.82 -4.02 -2.55
N ALA A 64 -10.03 -3.81 -3.05
CA ALA A 64 -11.25 -4.25 -2.37
C ALA A 64 -11.35 -5.79 -2.37
N GLY A 65 -11.95 -6.33 -1.31
CA GLY A 65 -12.20 -7.76 -1.16
C GLY A 65 -13.46 -8.24 -1.90
N ALA A 66 -14.38 -7.33 -2.18
CA ALA A 66 -15.61 -7.56 -2.93
C ALA A 66 -15.98 -6.34 -3.79
N THR A 67 -16.91 -6.54 -4.71
CA THR A 67 -17.55 -5.47 -5.48
C THR A 67 -18.65 -4.80 -4.66
N TYR A 68 -18.95 -3.55 -4.99
CA TYR A 68 -20.05 -2.77 -4.42
C TYR A 68 -20.98 -2.29 -5.53
N ASP A 69 -22.06 -1.59 -5.16
CA ASP A 69 -23.04 -1.00 -6.07
C ASP A 69 -23.14 0.53 -5.83
N PHE A 70 -22.03 1.24 -5.95
CA PHE A 70 -21.99 2.70 -5.86
C PHE A 70 -22.14 3.35 -7.25
N LEU A 71 -22.57 4.62 -7.27
CA LEU A 71 -22.98 5.32 -8.50
C LEU A 71 -22.14 6.56 -8.81
N ALA A 72 -20.95 6.71 -8.22
CA ALA A 72 -20.02 7.77 -8.57
C ALA A 72 -19.24 7.43 -9.84
N ALA A 73 -19.15 8.41 -10.74
CA ALA A 73 -18.26 8.38 -11.89
C ALA A 73 -16.95 9.07 -11.52
N MET A 74 -15.84 8.45 -11.88
CA MET A 74 -14.49 8.94 -11.58
C MET A 74 -13.66 8.93 -12.85
N HIS A 75 -12.88 9.99 -13.04
CA HIS A 75 -12.02 10.15 -14.19
C HIS A 75 -10.68 10.68 -13.70
N GLY A 76 -9.58 10.13 -14.18
CA GLY A 76 -8.29 10.62 -13.70
C GLY A 76 -7.10 9.95 -14.34
N ARG A 77 -5.92 10.49 -14.04
CA ARG A 77 -4.64 9.89 -14.36
C ARG A 77 -4.11 9.14 -13.15
N VAL A 78 -3.64 7.91 -13.35
CA VAL A 78 -2.99 7.14 -12.29
C VAL A 78 -1.66 7.78 -11.92
N ALA A 79 -1.43 8.02 -10.63
CA ALA A 79 -0.21 8.61 -10.10
C ALA A 79 0.20 7.96 -8.78
N VAL A 80 1.45 8.13 -8.37
CA VAL A 80 1.90 7.82 -7.01
C VAL A 80 1.70 9.06 -6.15
N GLY A 81 0.93 8.94 -5.09
CA GLY A 81 0.70 9.97 -4.09
C GLY A 81 1.46 9.72 -2.79
N ASP A 82 0.95 10.30 -1.71
CA ASP A 82 1.54 10.22 -0.39
C ASP A 82 1.68 8.76 0.08
N GLY A 83 2.76 8.49 0.84
CA GLY A 83 3.07 7.16 1.34
C GLY A 83 3.35 6.12 0.25
N GLY A 84 3.57 6.56 -0.99
CA GLY A 84 3.77 5.69 -2.14
C GLY A 84 2.48 5.09 -2.69
N CYS A 85 1.30 5.60 -2.32
CA CYS A 85 0.03 4.96 -2.65
C CYS A 85 -0.46 5.38 -4.03
N LEU A 86 -1.03 4.44 -4.79
CA LEU A 86 -1.65 4.80 -6.06
C LEU A 86 -2.86 5.71 -5.84
N THR A 87 -2.96 6.72 -6.69
CA THR A 87 -4.00 7.75 -6.69
C THR A 87 -4.56 7.93 -8.08
N LEU A 88 -5.80 8.42 -8.16
CA LEU A 88 -6.35 9.05 -9.36
C LEU A 88 -6.24 10.56 -9.20
N ARG A 89 -5.59 11.21 -10.17
CA ARG A 89 -5.40 12.66 -10.19
C ARG A 89 -6.14 13.29 -11.36
N ASP A 90 -6.90 14.33 -11.07
CA ASP A 90 -7.58 15.19 -12.04
C ASP A 90 -7.40 16.66 -11.68
N GLU A 91 -8.23 17.53 -12.26
CA GLU A 91 -8.21 18.98 -11.98
C GLU A 91 -8.72 19.34 -10.58
N ALA A 92 -9.55 18.49 -9.96
CA ALA A 92 -10.12 18.71 -8.63
C ALA A 92 -9.15 18.28 -7.52
N GLY A 93 -8.27 17.32 -7.80
CA GLY A 93 -7.22 16.92 -6.86
C GLY A 93 -6.72 15.50 -7.09
N ALA A 94 -6.26 14.87 -6.01
CA ALA A 94 -5.86 13.47 -6.01
C ALA A 94 -6.69 12.70 -4.99
N ALA A 95 -7.20 11.54 -5.40
CA ALA A 95 -7.88 10.59 -4.53
C ALA A 95 -7.08 9.29 -4.45
N VAL A 96 -6.89 8.72 -3.26
CA VAL A 96 -6.27 7.40 -3.12
C VAL A 96 -7.19 6.37 -3.74
N VAL A 97 -6.64 5.53 -4.61
CA VAL A 97 -7.44 4.57 -5.36
C VAL A 97 -7.52 3.24 -4.63
N VAL A 98 -8.73 2.70 -4.54
CA VAL A 98 -9.00 1.31 -4.16
C VAL A 98 -9.50 0.60 -5.41
N TRP A 99 -8.74 -0.39 -5.88
CA TRP A 99 -9.07 -1.12 -7.10
C TRP A 99 -10.10 -2.22 -6.89
N PRO A 100 -10.79 -2.67 -7.96
CA PRO A 100 -11.70 -3.80 -7.89
C PRO A 100 -11.00 -5.09 -7.42
N PRO A 101 -11.77 -6.05 -6.88
CA PRO A 101 -11.26 -7.37 -6.52
C PRO A 101 -10.51 -8.04 -7.66
N GLY A 102 -9.52 -8.86 -7.31
CA GLY A 102 -8.68 -9.57 -8.28
C GLY A 102 -7.54 -8.74 -8.88
N THR A 103 -7.47 -7.44 -8.58
CA THR A 103 -6.35 -6.59 -8.99
C THR A 103 -5.03 -7.09 -8.37
N THR A 104 -3.97 -7.11 -9.18
CA THR A 104 -2.61 -7.52 -8.79
C THR A 104 -1.56 -6.48 -9.18
N LEU A 105 -0.37 -6.56 -8.59
CA LEU A 105 0.77 -5.71 -8.97
C LEU A 105 1.34 -6.13 -10.32
N LEU A 106 1.93 -5.17 -11.04
CA LEU A 106 2.69 -5.48 -12.24
C LEU A 106 4.05 -6.10 -11.91
N PRO A 107 4.55 -7.04 -12.72
CA PRO A 107 5.88 -7.62 -12.55
C PRO A 107 6.99 -6.63 -12.97
N ASN A 108 8.23 -6.96 -12.64
CA ASN A 108 9.45 -6.31 -13.14
C ASN A 108 9.60 -4.81 -12.79
N GLY A 109 9.12 -4.40 -11.61
CA GLY A 109 9.34 -3.03 -11.11
C GLY A 109 8.55 -1.94 -11.82
N ARG A 110 7.59 -2.31 -12.69
CA ARG A 110 6.65 -1.33 -13.27
C ARG A 110 5.66 -0.88 -12.21
N VAL A 111 5.51 0.44 -12.08
CA VAL A 111 4.57 1.04 -11.12
C VAL A 111 3.18 1.06 -11.72
N GLY A 112 2.28 0.23 -11.18
CA GLY A 112 0.92 0.09 -11.68
C GLY A 112 0.27 -1.21 -11.24
N VAL A 113 -0.87 -1.53 -11.84
CA VAL A 113 -1.65 -2.72 -11.51
C VAL A 113 -2.11 -3.47 -12.76
N ARG A 114 -2.43 -4.75 -12.60
CA ARG A 114 -3.23 -5.51 -13.55
C ARG A 114 -4.63 -5.64 -12.98
N VAL A 115 -5.61 -5.04 -13.67
CA VAL A 115 -7.02 -5.10 -13.32
C VAL A 115 -7.69 -6.20 -14.15
N PRO A 116 -8.52 -7.07 -13.55
CA PRO A 116 -9.30 -8.06 -14.29
C PRO A 116 -10.09 -7.42 -15.43
N ASP A 117 -10.18 -8.12 -16.57
CA ASP A 117 -10.92 -7.73 -17.79
C ASP A 117 -10.47 -6.43 -18.50
N VAL A 118 -9.64 -5.60 -17.86
CA VAL A 118 -9.06 -4.37 -18.42
C VAL A 118 -7.60 -4.56 -18.84
N GLY A 119 -6.84 -5.33 -18.07
CA GLY A 119 -5.41 -5.55 -18.28
C GLY A 119 -4.53 -4.61 -17.45
N GLU A 120 -3.37 -4.27 -17.99
CA GLU A 120 -2.38 -3.47 -17.26
C GLU A 120 -2.77 -1.98 -17.24
N ILE A 121 -2.59 -1.31 -16.11
CA ILE A 121 -2.75 0.13 -15.94
C ILE A 121 -1.51 0.61 -15.22
N VAL A 122 -0.75 1.51 -15.84
CA VAL A 122 0.48 2.06 -15.26
C VAL A 122 0.29 3.50 -14.80
N VAL A 123 1.19 3.95 -13.92
CA VAL A 123 1.31 5.37 -13.61
C VAL A 123 1.46 6.17 -14.91
N GLY A 124 0.65 7.22 -15.03
CA GLY A 124 0.55 8.01 -16.25
C GLY A 124 -0.66 7.65 -17.12
N ASP A 125 -1.27 6.47 -16.98
CA ASP A 125 -2.47 6.13 -17.76
C ASP A 125 -3.69 6.94 -17.31
N ARG A 126 -4.57 7.26 -18.26
CA ARG A 126 -5.89 7.82 -17.99
C ARG A 126 -6.92 6.71 -17.91
N VAL A 127 -7.76 6.76 -16.89
CA VAL A 127 -8.80 5.76 -16.66
C VAL A 127 -10.11 6.45 -16.31
N ASP A 128 -11.19 5.78 -16.69
CA ASP A 128 -12.53 6.03 -16.19
C ASP A 128 -12.90 4.93 -15.22
N GLY A 129 -13.68 5.29 -14.22
CA GLY A 129 -14.11 4.38 -13.17
C GLY A 129 -15.56 4.62 -12.77
N GLY A 130 -16.22 3.52 -12.41
CA GLY A 130 -17.49 3.56 -11.68
C GLY A 130 -17.28 2.98 -10.29
N GLY A 131 -17.91 3.57 -9.29
CA GLY A 131 -17.90 3.08 -7.93
C GLY A 131 -18.22 4.17 -6.92
N GLY A 132 -17.47 4.26 -5.82
CA GLY A 132 -17.74 5.17 -4.70
C GLY A 132 -16.65 6.21 -4.49
N PHE A 133 -17.03 7.39 -4.01
CA PHE A 133 -16.12 8.47 -3.65
C PHE A 133 -16.36 8.90 -2.21
N PHE A 134 -15.30 8.90 -1.40
CA PHE A 134 -15.37 9.10 0.04
C PHE A 134 -14.24 10.00 0.54
N GLU A 135 -14.29 10.35 1.82
CA GLU A 135 -13.21 11.03 2.51
C GLU A 135 -12.68 10.15 3.66
N ALA A 136 -11.37 10.25 3.93
CA ALA A 136 -10.74 9.62 5.06
C ALA A 136 -10.96 10.43 6.37
N PRO A 137 -10.96 9.79 7.56
CA PRO A 137 -11.08 8.36 7.73
C PRO A 137 -12.45 7.91 7.26
N LEU A 138 -12.49 6.75 6.65
CA LEU A 138 -13.73 6.06 6.39
C LEU A 138 -14.39 5.81 7.77
N THR A 139 -15.45 6.53 8.12
CA THR A 139 -16.12 6.34 9.41
C THR A 139 -16.94 5.05 9.35
N GLU A 140 -16.72 4.14 10.30
CA GLU A 140 -17.25 2.76 10.30
C GLU A 140 -18.79 2.64 10.15
N ALA A 141 -19.54 3.72 10.39
CA ALA A 141 -20.96 3.77 10.07
C ALA A 141 -21.17 3.84 8.54
N GLY A 142 -21.28 2.67 7.91
CA GLY A 142 -21.67 2.54 6.50
C GLY A 142 -20.56 2.13 5.54
N LEU A 143 -19.39 1.71 6.05
CA LEU A 143 -18.39 1.11 5.18
C LEU A 143 -18.71 -0.35 4.90
N PRO A 144 -18.60 -0.78 3.65
CA PRO A 144 -18.69 -2.18 3.37
C PRO A 144 -17.47 -2.93 3.93
N GLU A 145 -17.74 -4.10 4.54
CA GLU A 145 -16.79 -4.97 5.27
C GLU A 145 -15.54 -5.39 4.47
N HIS A 146 -15.54 -5.16 3.15
CA HIS A 146 -14.52 -5.62 2.22
C HIS A 146 -13.53 -4.53 1.78
N LEU A 147 -13.57 -3.33 2.36
CA LEU A 147 -12.57 -2.29 2.06
C LEU A 147 -11.23 -2.59 2.75
N PRO A 148 -10.10 -2.28 2.09
CA PRO A 148 -8.80 -2.43 2.71
C PRO A 148 -8.62 -1.41 3.84
N PRO A 149 -7.85 -1.75 4.89
CA PRO A 149 -7.42 -0.75 5.86
C PRO A 149 -6.58 0.31 5.13
N ILE A 150 -7.02 1.57 5.16
CA ILE A 150 -6.31 2.67 4.50
C ILE A 150 -5.11 3.07 5.36
N PRO A 151 -3.86 2.90 4.89
CA PRO A 151 -2.70 3.30 5.66
C PRO A 151 -2.70 4.81 5.89
N ALA A 152 -2.38 5.27 7.11
CA ALA A 152 -2.32 6.69 7.45
C ALA A 152 -1.30 7.48 6.59
N ALA A 153 -0.29 6.79 6.04
CA ALA A 153 0.65 7.38 5.09
C ALA A 153 0.04 7.64 3.70
N CYS A 154 -1.01 6.91 3.32
CA CYS A 154 -1.72 7.12 2.05
C CYS A 154 -2.73 8.26 2.14
N ALA A 155 -3.41 8.40 3.28
CA ALA A 155 -4.55 9.29 3.44
C ALA A 155 -4.53 9.93 4.83
N SER A 156 -4.46 11.26 4.84
CA SER A 156 -4.73 12.07 6.01
C SER A 156 -6.24 12.30 6.18
N VAL A 157 -6.66 12.87 7.32
CA VAL A 157 -8.06 13.23 7.55
C VAL A 157 -8.52 14.23 6.50
N GLY A 158 -9.67 13.97 5.87
CA GLY A 158 -10.23 14.72 4.75
C GLY A 158 -9.69 14.31 3.38
N ALA A 159 -8.73 13.38 3.29
CA ALA A 159 -8.21 12.95 1.99
C ALA A 159 -9.26 12.16 1.20
N ALA A 160 -9.38 12.46 -0.08
CA ALA A 160 -10.30 11.80 -0.98
C ALA A 160 -9.91 10.33 -1.24
N LEU A 161 -10.91 9.46 -1.34
CA LEU A 161 -10.79 8.04 -1.63
C LEU A 161 -11.69 7.69 -2.81
N ALA A 162 -11.12 7.08 -3.85
CA ALA A 162 -11.81 6.60 -5.03
C ALA A 162 -11.88 5.06 -4.98
N VAL A 163 -13.05 4.52 -4.67
CA VAL A 163 -13.29 3.07 -4.64
C VAL A 163 -13.85 2.64 -5.99
N LEU A 164 -13.02 2.00 -6.80
CA LEU A 164 -13.39 1.56 -8.14
C LEU A 164 -13.97 0.15 -8.10
N GLU A 165 -15.16 0.00 -8.67
CA GLU A 165 -15.81 -1.29 -8.92
C GLU A 165 -15.61 -1.73 -10.37
N ARG A 166 -15.72 -0.75 -11.28
CA ARG A 166 -15.47 -0.93 -12.70
C ARG A 166 -14.43 0.08 -13.14
N VAL A 167 -13.56 -0.36 -14.04
CA VAL A 167 -12.51 0.48 -14.62
C VAL A 167 -12.53 0.28 -16.13
N SER A 168 -12.30 1.35 -16.88
CA SER A 168 -11.99 1.30 -18.30
C SER A 168 -10.83 2.22 -18.60
N ARG A 169 -10.05 1.89 -19.62
CA ARG A 169 -9.06 2.84 -20.14
C ARG A 169 -9.82 3.99 -20.80
N TYR A 170 -9.38 5.22 -20.52
CA TYR A 170 -9.90 6.38 -21.22
C TYR A 170 -9.57 6.24 -22.71
N SER A 171 -10.59 6.31 -23.57
CA SER A 171 -10.40 6.43 -25.01
C SER A 171 -10.73 7.85 -25.42
N ASP A 172 -9.77 8.53 -26.04
CA ASP A 172 -10.00 9.79 -26.76
C ASP A 172 -10.91 9.46 -27.96
N SER A 173 -12.23 9.61 -27.80
CA SER A 173 -13.21 9.50 -28.90
C SER A 173 -13.71 10.86 -29.31
#